data_AF-A0A7Y3DN89-F1
#
_entry.id   AF-A0A7Y3DN89-F1
#
_cell.length_a   1.000
_cell.length_b   1.000
_cell.length_c   1.000
_cell.angle_alpha   90.00
_cell.angle_beta   90.00
_cell.angle_gamma   90.00
#
_symmetry.space_group_name_H-M   'P 1'
#
loop_
_entity.id
_entity.type
_entity.pdbx_description
1 polymer ?
#
loop_
_entity_poly.entity_id
_entity_poly.type
_entity_poly.pdbx_seq_one_letter_code
_entity_poly.pdbx_strand_id
1 'polypeptide(L)'
;MEINAKTKIDAMLKQYPFLEDFLITLSPKFKGLKNPIMRKTMGKVATLEMAAPISGLNLDSLIASLTAEIEKQSGQDATPDEAAPASQSEPLTDPKERQAALKGIIKDLHDGGDMEVLKQRFKDLIQGVEAPEIA
;
A
#
# COMPACT_ATOMS: atom_id res chain seq x y z
N MET A 1 0.41 1.74 -14.03
CA MET A 1 -0.71 2.54 -14.56
C MET A 1 -1.32 3.30 -13.39
N GLU A 2 -1.62 4.59 -13.54
CA GLU A 2 -2.27 5.35 -12.46
C GLU A 2 -3.78 5.01 -12.43
N ILE A 3 -4.27 4.57 -11.27
CA ILE A 3 -5.67 4.19 -11.08
C ILE A 3 -6.41 5.33 -10.42
N ASN A 4 -7.42 5.85 -11.12
CA ASN A 4 -8.20 7.01 -10.69
C ASN A 4 -9.70 6.76 -10.90
N ALA A 5 -10.53 7.69 -10.40
CA ALA A 5 -11.98 7.71 -10.56
C ALA A 5 -12.46 7.43 -12.00
N LYS A 6 -11.76 8.02 -12.98
CA LYS A 6 -12.08 7.95 -14.42
C LYS A 6 -11.54 6.69 -15.10
N THR A 7 -10.76 5.87 -14.39
CA THR A 7 -10.20 4.64 -14.94
C THR A 7 -11.32 3.66 -15.23
N LYS A 8 -11.34 3.16 -16.47
CA LYS A 8 -12.32 2.18 -16.94
C LYS A 8 -11.98 0.80 -16.41
N ILE A 9 -12.99 0.08 -15.92
CA ILE A 9 -12.81 -1.27 -15.38
C ILE A 9 -12.27 -2.22 -16.47
N ASP A 10 -12.78 -2.14 -17.70
CA ASP A 10 -12.27 -2.97 -18.82
C ASP A 10 -10.78 -2.72 -19.12
N ALA A 11 -10.32 -1.46 -19.05
CA ALA A 11 -8.92 -1.13 -19.30
C ALA A 11 -8.01 -1.63 -18.16
N MET A 12 -8.47 -1.49 -16.91
CA MET A 12 -7.77 -1.99 -15.73
C MET A 12 -7.67 -3.51 -15.73
N LEU A 13 -8.79 -4.22 -15.94
CA LEU A 13 -8.83 -5.69 -15.96
C LEU A 13 -8.06 -6.30 -17.14
N LYS A 14 -7.90 -5.56 -18.25
CA LYS A 14 -7.00 -5.97 -19.35
C LYS A 14 -5.53 -6.01 -18.92
N GLN A 15 -5.14 -5.08 -18.05
CA GLN A 15 -3.76 -4.97 -17.56
C GLN A 15 -3.53 -5.85 -16.33
N TYR A 16 -4.55 -5.96 -15.47
CA TYR A 16 -4.52 -6.68 -14.20
C TYR A 16 -5.73 -7.64 -14.11
N PRO A 17 -5.68 -8.80 -14.79
CA PRO A 17 -6.81 -9.74 -14.82
C PRO A 17 -7.12 -10.36 -13.44
N PHE A 18 -6.14 -10.42 -12.54
CA PHE A 18 -6.31 -10.93 -11.18
C PHE A 18 -7.26 -10.07 -10.32
N LEU A 19 -7.43 -8.79 -10.65
CA LEU A 19 -8.36 -7.90 -9.94
C LEU A 19 -9.83 -8.30 -10.14
N GLU A 20 -10.14 -9.11 -11.16
CA GLU A 20 -11.51 -9.59 -11.38
C GLU A 20 -12.02 -10.39 -10.18
N ASP A 21 -11.22 -11.32 -9.66
CA ASP A 21 -11.61 -12.16 -8.53
C ASP A 21 -11.63 -11.35 -7.21
N PHE A 22 -10.71 -10.39 -7.08
CA PHE A 22 -10.68 -9.45 -5.96
C PHE A 22 -11.95 -8.57 -5.90
N LEU A 23 -12.39 -8.03 -7.03
CA LEU A 23 -13.65 -7.29 -7.10
C LEU A 23 -14.85 -8.14 -6.66
N ILE A 24 -14.90 -9.42 -7.06
CA ILE A 24 -15.97 -10.33 -6.64
C ILE A 24 -15.95 -10.57 -5.12
N THR A 25 -14.77 -10.61 -4.52
CA THR A 25 -14.59 -10.72 -3.06
C THR A 25 -15.06 -9.46 -2.34
N LEU A 26 -14.79 -8.28 -2.90
CA LEU A 26 -15.29 -7.00 -2.35
C LEU A 26 -16.81 -6.91 -2.40
N SER A 27 -17.41 -7.29 -3.53
CA SER A 27 -18.86 -7.31 -3.64
C SER A 27 -19.34 -8.37 -4.64
N PRO A 28 -20.34 -9.20 -4.27
CA PRO A 28 -20.92 -10.19 -5.18
C PRO A 28 -21.61 -9.55 -6.38
N LYS A 29 -21.88 -8.23 -6.36
CA LYS A 29 -22.42 -7.50 -7.52
C LYS A 29 -21.46 -7.43 -8.69
N PHE A 30 -20.16 -7.58 -8.45
CA PHE A 30 -19.15 -7.64 -9.51
C PHE A 30 -19.06 -9.00 -10.20
N LYS A 31 -19.79 -10.01 -9.74
CA LYS A 31 -19.86 -11.34 -10.38
C LYS A 31 -20.33 -11.26 -11.84
N GLY A 32 -21.10 -10.23 -12.20
CA GLY A 32 -21.49 -9.95 -13.58
C GLY A 32 -20.33 -9.56 -14.50
N LEU A 33 -19.25 -8.97 -13.98
CA LEU A 33 -18.06 -8.59 -14.78
C LEU A 33 -17.29 -9.81 -15.29
N LYS A 34 -17.40 -10.96 -14.60
CA LYS A 34 -16.82 -12.24 -15.03
C LYS A 34 -17.37 -12.71 -16.37
N ASN A 35 -18.56 -12.24 -16.76
CA ASN A 35 -19.14 -12.58 -18.04
C ASN A 35 -18.57 -11.66 -19.15
N PRO A 36 -17.86 -12.20 -20.16
CA PRO A 36 -17.12 -11.40 -21.15
C PRO A 36 -18.03 -10.48 -21.97
N ILE A 37 -19.30 -10.85 -22.13
CA ILE A 37 -20.32 -10.02 -22.79
C ILE A 37 -20.63 -8.79 -21.92
N MET A 38 -20.91 -8.97 -20.62
CA MET A 38 -21.18 -7.84 -19.72
C MET A 38 -19.95 -6.94 -19.53
N ARG A 39 -18.74 -7.52 -19.56
CA ARG A 39 -17.49 -6.74 -19.54
C ARG A 39 -17.37 -5.82 -20.74
N LYS A 40 -17.70 -6.32 -21.95
CA LYS A 40 -17.67 -5.52 -23.17
C LYS A 40 -18.76 -4.45 -23.23
N THR A 41 -19.91 -4.68 -22.61
CA THR A 41 -21.06 -3.77 -22.67
C THR A 41 -21.02 -2.74 -21.53
N MET A 42 -20.92 -3.20 -20.29
CA MET A 42 -20.95 -2.35 -19.10
C MET A 42 -19.55 -2.02 -18.59
N GLY A 43 -18.59 -2.95 -18.64
CA GLY A 43 -17.20 -2.70 -18.18
C GLY A 43 -16.41 -1.68 -19.03
N LYS A 44 -16.82 -1.44 -20.28
CA LYS A 44 -16.23 -0.40 -21.16
C LYS A 44 -16.67 1.03 -20.80
N VAL A 45 -17.83 1.15 -20.16
CA VAL A 45 -18.47 2.42 -19.79
C VAL A 45 -18.32 2.67 -18.29
N ALA A 46 -18.35 1.61 -17.48
CA ALA A 46 -18.18 1.65 -16.04
C ALA A 46 -16.75 2.07 -15.69
N THR A 47 -16.67 3.25 -15.08
CA THR A 47 -15.48 3.74 -14.40
C THR A 47 -15.46 3.26 -12.94
N LEU A 48 -14.32 3.38 -12.27
CA LEU A 48 -14.22 3.09 -10.85
C LEU A 48 -15.16 3.96 -10.01
N GLU A 49 -15.38 5.21 -10.40
CA GLU A 49 -16.38 6.10 -9.80
C GLU A 49 -17.79 5.50 -9.82
N MET A 50 -18.19 4.91 -10.95
CA MET A 50 -19.50 4.24 -11.05
C MET A 50 -19.52 2.91 -10.30
N ALA A 51 -18.38 2.23 -10.17
CA ALA A 51 -18.26 0.95 -9.47
C ALA A 51 -18.28 1.08 -7.94
N ALA A 52 -17.76 2.18 -7.41
CA ALA A 52 -17.69 2.43 -5.96
C ALA A 52 -19.05 2.28 -5.26
N PRO A 53 -20.12 3.02 -5.64
CA PRO A 53 -21.42 2.87 -4.98
C PRO A 53 -22.04 1.47 -5.20
N ILE A 54 -21.68 0.77 -6.28
CA ILE A 54 -22.14 -0.60 -6.56
C ILE A 54 -21.48 -1.62 -5.61
N SER A 55 -20.22 -1.36 -5.23
CA SER A 55 -19.46 -2.17 -4.27
C SER A 55 -19.92 -1.99 -2.83
N GLY A 56 -20.58 -0.87 -2.51
CA GLY A 56 -20.86 -0.46 -1.14
C GLY A 56 -19.67 0.22 -0.44
N LEU A 57 -18.60 0.54 -1.19
CA LEU A 57 -17.41 1.24 -0.71
C LEU A 57 -17.35 2.65 -1.29
N ASN A 58 -16.64 3.54 -0.58
CA ASN A 58 -16.26 4.84 -1.12
C ASN A 58 -15.23 4.68 -2.24
N LEU A 59 -15.22 5.65 -3.16
CA LEU A 59 -14.33 5.66 -4.31
C LEU A 59 -12.86 5.62 -3.90
N ASP A 60 -12.45 6.47 -2.95
CA ASP A 60 -11.10 6.46 -2.38
C ASP A 60 -10.73 5.09 -1.80
N SER A 61 -11.62 4.49 -1.01
CA SER A 61 -11.37 3.17 -0.42
C SER A 61 -11.24 2.07 -1.47
N LEU A 62 -12.05 2.13 -2.53
CA LEU A 62 -11.98 1.20 -3.65
C LEU A 62 -10.64 1.35 -4.39
N ILE A 63 -10.25 2.58 -4.72
CA ILE A 63 -8.98 2.86 -5.43
C ILE A 63 -7.79 2.43 -4.58
N ALA A 64 -7.78 2.76 -3.28
CA ALA A 64 -6.72 2.35 -2.36
C ALA A 64 -6.62 0.82 -2.28
N SER A 65 -7.74 0.12 -2.16
CA SER A 65 -7.76 -1.35 -2.09
C SER A 65 -7.25 -2.00 -3.38
N LEU A 66 -7.65 -1.47 -4.53
CA LEU A 66 -7.20 -1.98 -5.84
C LEU A 66 -5.70 -1.72 -6.07
N THR A 67 -5.22 -0.54 -5.67
CA THR A 67 -3.81 -0.16 -5.79
C THR A 67 -2.95 -1.06 -4.92
N ALA A 68 -3.33 -1.25 -3.64
CA ALA A 68 -2.64 -2.13 -2.72
C ALA A 68 -2.61 -3.59 -3.22
N GLU A 69 -3.70 -4.10 -3.79
CA GLU A 69 -3.73 -5.46 -4.35
C GLU A 69 -2.83 -5.58 -5.59
N ILE A 70 -2.77 -4.55 -6.44
CA ILE A 70 -1.83 -4.53 -7.58
C ILE A 70 -0.38 -4.53 -7.07
N GLU A 71 -0.04 -3.69 -6.10
CA GLU A 71 1.32 -3.62 -5.55
C GLU A 71 1.75 -4.98 -4.96
N LYS A 72 0.83 -5.61 -4.22
CA LYS A 72 1.03 -6.94 -3.65
C LYS A 72 1.25 -8.04 -4.70
N GLN A 73 0.52 -8.00 -5.82
CA GLN A 73 0.57 -9.04 -6.87
C GLN A 73 1.64 -8.77 -7.94
N SER A 74 1.90 -7.51 -8.28
CA SER A 74 2.91 -7.12 -9.28
C SER A 74 4.33 -7.10 -8.73
N GLY A 75 4.53 -7.25 -7.41
CA GLY A 75 5.87 -7.32 -6.82
C GLY A 75 6.73 -6.09 -7.13
N GLN A 76 6.09 -4.94 -7.39
CA GLN A 76 6.78 -3.67 -7.58
C GLN A 76 7.17 -3.18 -6.19
N ASP A 77 8.30 -3.69 -5.69
CA ASP A 77 9.11 -3.22 -4.57
C ASP A 77 8.36 -2.33 -3.56
N ALA A 78 7.51 -2.96 -2.75
CA ALA A 78 7.19 -2.46 -1.43
C ALA A 78 7.39 -3.64 -0.50
N THR A 79 8.52 -3.59 0.22
CA THR A 79 8.85 -4.44 1.35
C THR A 79 7.61 -4.75 2.17
N PRO A 80 7.36 -6.02 2.52
CA PRO A 80 6.24 -6.39 3.36
C PRO A 80 6.54 -5.94 4.79
N ASP A 81 5.88 -4.89 5.27
CA ASP A 81 5.49 -4.82 6.68
C ASP A 81 4.28 -3.90 6.89
N GLU A 82 3.16 -4.57 7.15
CA GLU A 82 2.08 -4.19 8.06
C GLU A 82 1.05 -3.11 7.65
N ALA A 83 -0.19 -3.60 7.55
CA ALA A 83 -1.47 -2.98 7.90
C ALA A 83 -1.62 -1.46 7.68
N ALA A 84 -2.46 -1.11 6.70
CA ALA A 84 -3.13 0.19 6.67
C ALA A 84 -3.88 0.46 8.00
N PRO A 85 -4.18 1.73 8.37
CA PRO A 85 -4.09 2.93 7.52
C PRO A 85 -3.49 4.18 8.17
N ALA A 86 -3.14 5.11 7.29
CA ALA A 86 -3.44 6.55 7.36
C ALA A 86 -2.24 7.48 7.26
N SER A 87 -2.41 8.42 6.32
CA SER A 87 -1.90 9.80 6.34
C SER A 87 -0.48 10.06 5.86
N GLN A 88 -0.42 10.58 4.64
CA GLN A 88 0.24 11.83 4.23
C GLN A 88 1.64 12.17 4.80
N SER A 89 2.53 12.49 3.86
CA SER A 89 3.62 13.49 3.89
C SER A 89 5.05 12.94 3.84
N GLU A 90 5.85 13.60 2.99
CA GLU A 90 7.30 13.82 3.14
C GLU A 90 7.71 14.12 4.60
N PRO A 91 9.00 14.30 4.93
CA PRO A 91 10.23 13.55 4.68
C PRO A 91 10.61 12.71 5.92
N LEU A 92 11.64 11.84 5.79
CA LEU A 92 12.26 11.01 6.84
C LEU A 92 12.49 11.74 8.18
N THR A 93 11.45 11.88 9.00
CA THR A 93 11.48 12.51 10.32
C THR A 93 10.67 11.72 11.34
N ASP A 94 10.18 10.53 10.95
CA ASP A 94 9.23 9.80 11.76
C ASP A 94 9.93 9.05 12.90
N PRO A 95 9.56 9.31 14.17
CA PRO A 95 10.15 8.65 15.33
C PRO A 95 9.93 7.13 15.32
N LYS A 96 8.92 6.65 14.60
CA LYS A 96 8.65 5.21 14.41
C LYS A 96 9.69 4.51 13.54
N GLU A 97 10.12 5.10 12.44
CA GLU A 97 11.18 4.52 11.59
C GLU A 97 12.51 4.46 12.34
N ARG A 98 12.81 5.49 13.14
CA ARG A 98 13.98 5.49 14.04
C ARG A 98 13.89 4.41 15.10
N GLN A 99 12.72 4.20 15.71
CA GLN A 99 12.51 3.11 16.68
C GLN A 99 12.68 1.73 16.03
N ALA A 100 12.23 1.55 14.79
CA ALA A 100 12.44 0.32 14.04
C ALA A 100 13.94 0.07 13.78
N ALA A 101 14.68 1.10 13.33
CA ALA A 101 16.12 1.01 13.13
C ALA A 101 16.88 0.73 14.44
N LEU A 102 16.52 1.38 15.55
CA LEU A 102 17.12 1.16 16.87
C LEU A 102 16.87 -0.27 17.37
N LYS A 103 15.65 -0.77 17.20
CA LYS A 103 15.26 -2.14 17.57
C LYS A 103 16.02 -3.18 16.74
N GLY A 104 16.31 -2.88 15.47
CA GLY A 104 17.17 -3.69 14.61
C GLY A 104 18.60 -3.80 15.16
N ILE A 105 19.21 -2.67 15.52
CA ILE A 105 20.56 -2.62 16.09
C ILE A 105 20.63 -3.39 17.43
N ILE A 106 19.62 -3.25 18.29
CA ILE A 106 19.55 -3.98 19.58
C ILE A 106 19.43 -5.49 19.35
N LYS A 107 18.68 -5.92 18.33
CA LYS A 107 18.52 -7.33 17.99
C LYS A 107 19.82 -7.93 17.46
N ASP A 108 20.55 -7.20 16.62
CA ASP A 108 21.85 -7.60 16.08
C ASP A 108 22.93 -7.67 17.17
N LEU A 109 22.87 -6.77 18.16
CA LEU A 109 23.73 -6.80 19.34
C LEU A 109 23.50 -8.07 20.18
N HIS A 110 22.26 -8.56 20.27
CA HIS A 110 21.92 -9.75 21.02
C HIS A 110 22.28 -11.06 20.29
N ASP A 111 22.42 -11.00 18.96
CA ASP A 111 22.84 -12.13 18.11
C ASP A 111 24.36 -12.29 18.05
N GLY A 112 25.13 -11.35 18.62
CA GLY A 112 26.59 -11.37 18.64
C GLY A 112 27.24 -10.60 17.47
N GLY A 113 26.51 -9.66 16.87
CA GLY A 113 27.03 -8.77 15.84
C GLY A 113 28.22 -7.93 16.29
N ASP A 114 28.99 -7.44 15.32
CA ASP A 114 30.24 -6.72 15.59
C ASP A 114 29.98 -5.40 16.35
N MET A 115 30.49 -5.35 17.59
CA MET A 115 30.16 -4.29 18.53
C MET A 115 30.66 -2.91 18.08
N GLU A 116 31.72 -2.85 17.26
CA GLU A 116 32.25 -1.59 16.74
C GLU A 116 31.32 -1.00 15.67
N VAL A 117 30.83 -1.85 14.76
CA VAL A 117 29.89 -1.46 13.70
C VAL A 117 28.55 -1.01 14.30
N LEU A 118 28.03 -1.76 15.28
CA LEU A 118 26.76 -1.45 15.93
C LEU A 118 26.81 -0.15 16.73
N LYS A 119 27.92 0.10 17.43
CA LYS A 119 28.13 1.35 18.17
C LYS A 119 28.20 2.57 17.25
N GLN A 120 28.78 2.41 16.05
CA GLN A 120 28.85 3.48 15.07
C GLN A 120 27.50 3.77 14.42
N ARG A 121 26.73 2.72 14.06
CA ARG A 121 25.36 2.87 13.55
C ARG A 121 24.41 3.49 14.57
N PHE A 122 24.53 3.09 15.84
CA PHE A 122 23.75 3.71 16.91
C PHE A 122 24.11 5.19 17.08
N LYS A 123 25.40 5.53 17.06
CA LYS A 123 25.89 6.90 17.20
C LYS A 123 25.38 7.83 16.10
N ASP A 124 25.40 7.36 14.85
CA ASP A 124 24.88 8.08 13.69
C ASP A 124 23.37 8.34 13.82
N LEU A 125 22.62 7.33 14.29
CA LEU A 125 21.18 7.42 14.46
C LEU A 125 20.75 8.37 15.60
N ILE A 126 21.56 8.48 16.67
CA ILE A 126 21.28 9.41 17.79
C ILE A 126 21.83 10.82 17.58
N GLN A 127 22.73 11.04 16.61
CA GLN A 127 23.32 12.36 16.36
C GLN A 127 22.31 13.38 15.82
N GLY A 128 21.15 12.96 15.32
CA GLY A 128 20.02 13.82 14.95
C GLY A 128 19.11 14.24 16.11
N VAL A 129 19.46 13.92 17.37
CA VAL A 129 18.74 14.36 18.57
C VAL A 129 19.49 15.56 19.15
N GLU A 130 19.35 16.73 18.54
CA GLU A 130 19.52 17.96 19.31
C GLU A 130 18.31 18.04 20.24
N ALA A 131 18.55 17.86 21.54
CA ALA A 131 17.52 17.91 22.56
C ALA A 131 16.74 19.24 22.47
N PRO A 132 15.45 19.24 22.11
CA PRO A 132 14.63 20.43 22.29
C PRO A 132 14.21 20.47 23.76
N GLU A 133 14.87 21.37 24.48
CA GLU A 133 14.34 22.24 25.54
C GLU A 133 13.37 21.61 26.56
N ILE A 134 13.93 21.31 27.74
CA ILE A 134 13.18 21.44 28.99
C ILE A 134 13.43 22.87 29.49
N ALA A 135 12.49 23.79 29.25
CA ALA A 135 12.41 25.10 29.89
C ALA A 135 10.94 25.51 30.05
#